data_AF-A0A7C5XQL4-F1
#
_entry.id   AF-A0A7C5XQL4-F1
#
_cell.length_a   1.000
_cell.length_b   1.000
_cell.length_c   1.000
_cell.angle_alpha   90.00
_cell.angle_beta   90.00
_cell.angle_gamma   90.00
#
_symmetry.space_group_name_H-M   'P 1'
#
loop_
_entity.id
_entity.type
_entity.pdbx_description
1 polymer ?
#
loop_
_entity_poly.entity_id
_entity_poly.type
_entity_poly.pdbx_seq_one_letter_code
_entity_poly.pdbx_strand_id
1 'polypeptide(L)'
;MPRTVRKTISLPADLARALERRARKEGRSFSALVADALRAADIARRRRQLRSLQGFWAAQAYRLGVRTEAELERYLEEDRG
;
A
#
# COMPACT_ATOMS: atom_id res chain seq x y z
N MET A 1 8.14 -20.08 9.22
CA MET A 1 6.68 -20.33 9.11
C MET A 1 5.93 -19.04 9.37
N PRO A 2 5.06 -18.54 8.47
CA PRO A 2 4.29 -17.31 8.75
C PRO A 2 3.33 -17.54 9.93
N ARG A 3 3.34 -16.64 10.91
CA ARG A 3 2.49 -16.74 12.11
C ARG A 3 1.09 -16.22 11.81
N THR A 4 0.11 -17.12 11.70
CA THR A 4 -1.30 -16.74 11.54
C THR A 4 -1.85 -16.18 12.84
N VAL A 5 -2.24 -14.91 12.83
CA VAL A 5 -2.88 -14.25 13.98
C VAL A 5 -4.39 -14.29 13.80
N ARG A 6 -5.11 -14.94 14.72
CA ARG A 6 -6.58 -14.89 14.75
C ARG A 6 -7.03 -13.49 15.18
N LYS A 7 -7.99 -12.95 14.45
CA LYS A 7 -8.60 -11.64 14.72
C LYS A 7 -10.11 -11.80 14.65
N THR A 8 -10.80 -11.25 15.64
CA THR A 8 -12.26 -11.11 15.61
C THR A 8 -12.59 -9.76 14.99
N ILE A 9 -13.52 -9.76 14.03
CA ILE A 9 -14.00 -8.55 13.37
C ILE A 9 -15.52 -8.51 13.47
N SER A 10 -16.05 -7.31 13.66
CA SER A 10 -17.49 -7.07 13.50
C SER A 10 -17.73 -6.55 12.09
N LEU A 11 -18.72 -7.12 11.42
CA LEU A 11 -19.11 -6.73 10.06
C LEU A 11 -20.62 -6.47 10.05
N PRO A 12 -21.08 -5.45 9.29
CA PRO A 12 -22.49 -5.29 8.97
C PRO A 12 -23.08 -6.59 8.39
N ALA A 13 -24.31 -6.93 8.79
CA ALA A 13 -24.92 -8.22 8.48
C ALA A 13 -25.12 -8.45 6.97
N ASP A 14 -25.44 -7.39 6.24
CA ASP A 14 -25.54 -7.36 4.78
C ASP A 14 -24.19 -7.67 4.11
N LEU A 15 -23.11 -7.04 4.58
CA LEU A 15 -21.76 -7.24 4.07
C LEU A 15 -21.26 -8.66 4.38
N ALA A 16 -21.52 -9.17 5.58
CA ALA A 16 -21.19 -10.54 5.94
C ALA A 16 -21.89 -11.55 5.00
N ARG A 17 -23.20 -11.40 4.77
CA ARG A 17 -23.95 -12.27 3.84
C ARG A 17 -23.42 -12.17 2.41
N ALA A 18 -23.05 -10.98 1.95
CA ALA A 18 -22.48 -10.80 0.61
C ALA A 18 -21.14 -11.52 0.44
N LEU A 19 -20.25 -11.39 1.43
CA LEU A 19 -18.96 -12.07 1.46
C LEU A 19 -19.12 -13.60 1.56
N GLU A 20 -20.06 -14.11 2.35
CA GLU A 20 -20.34 -15.55 2.41
C GLU A 20 -20.83 -16.11 1.07
N ARG A 21 -21.76 -15.42 0.40
CA ARG A 21 -22.21 -15.83 -0.94
C ARG A 21 -21.06 -15.86 -1.94
N ARG A 22 -20.19 -14.85 -1.88
CA ARG A 22 -18.98 -14.77 -2.72
C ARG A 22 -18.00 -15.90 -2.42
N ALA A 23 -17.74 -16.17 -1.15
CA ALA A 23 -16.87 -17.25 -0.69
C ALA A 23 -17.34 -18.62 -1.23
N ARG A 24 -18.64 -18.90 -1.11
CA ARG A 24 -19.24 -20.12 -1.66
C ARG A 24 -19.10 -20.20 -3.19
N LYS A 25 -19.37 -19.12 -3.91
CA LYS A 25 -19.23 -19.06 -5.38
C LYS A 25 -17.79 -19.31 -5.83
N GLU A 26 -16.80 -18.80 -5.09
CA GLU A 26 -15.38 -18.95 -5.41
C GLU A 26 -14.76 -20.24 -4.87
N GLY A 27 -15.49 -21.04 -4.08
CA GLY A 27 -14.94 -22.23 -3.42
C GLY A 27 -13.88 -21.90 -2.36
N ARG A 28 -13.93 -20.70 -1.77
CA ARG A 28 -12.94 -20.19 -0.82
C ARG A 28 -13.56 -19.96 0.56
N SER A 29 -12.73 -19.87 1.59
CA SER A 29 -13.21 -19.51 2.93
C SER A 29 -13.46 -18.00 3.06
N PHE A 30 -14.41 -17.64 3.93
CA PHE A 30 -14.70 -16.25 4.27
C PHE A 30 -13.44 -15.51 4.78
N SER A 31 -12.66 -16.16 5.65
CA SER A 31 -11.44 -15.60 6.20
C SER A 31 -10.37 -15.34 5.14
N ALA A 32 -10.29 -16.18 4.10
CA ALA A 32 -9.37 -15.95 2.98
C ALA A 32 -9.75 -14.71 2.17
N LEU A 33 -11.04 -14.49 1.91
CA LEU A 33 -11.51 -13.27 1.24
C LEU A 33 -11.22 -12.02 2.06
N VAL A 34 -11.46 -12.07 3.38
CA VAL A 34 -11.12 -10.96 4.28
C VAL A 34 -9.62 -10.69 4.29
N ALA A 35 -8.79 -11.74 4.35
CA ALA A 35 -7.33 -11.59 4.33
C ALA A 35 -6.85 -10.93 3.02
N ASP A 36 -7.42 -11.30 1.88
CA ASP A 36 -7.09 -10.68 0.59
C ASP A 36 -7.51 -9.21 0.53
N ALA A 37 -8.71 -8.89 1.03
CA ALA A 37 -9.19 -7.52 1.09
C ALA A 37 -8.26 -6.65 1.97
N LEU A 38 -7.83 -7.16 3.13
CA LEU A 38 -6.87 -6.47 4.00
C LEU A 38 -5.52 -6.28 3.33
N ARG A 39 -5.02 -7.29 2.60
CA ARG A 39 -3.77 -7.18 1.85
C ARG A 39 -3.87 -6.11 0.76
N ALA A 40 -4.95 -6.09 0.00
CA ALA A 40 -5.19 -5.09 -1.03
C ALA A 40 -5.27 -3.67 -0.43
N ALA A 41 -5.95 -3.51 0.70
CA ALA A 41 -6.05 -2.24 1.41
C ALA A 41 -4.68 -1.73 1.90
N ASP A 42 -3.84 -2.61 2.46
CA ASP A 42 -2.50 -2.23 2.91
C ASP A 42 -1.60 -1.81 1.73
N ILE A 43 -1.62 -2.56 0.62
CA ILE A 43 -0.89 -2.21 -0.60
C ILE A 43 -1.34 -0.85 -1.12
N ALA A 44 -2.66 -0.60 -1.17
CA ALA A 44 -3.20 0.68 -1.62
C ALA A 44 -2.75 1.83 -0.71
N ARG A 45 -2.75 1.62 0.61
CA ARG A 45 -2.26 2.60 1.60
C ARG A 45 -0.78 2.91 1.39
N ARG A 46 0.07 1.89 1.28
CA ARG A 46 1.52 2.06 1.03
C ARG A 46 1.80 2.79 -0.27
N ARG A 47 1.08 2.46 -1.34
CA ARG A 47 1.18 3.16 -2.63
C ARG A 47 0.81 4.64 -2.53
N ARG A 48 -0.24 4.97 -1.76
CA ARG A 48 -0.60 6.38 -1.50
C ARG A 48 0.51 7.11 -0.73
N GLN A 49 1.07 6.49 0.31
CA GLN A 49 2.18 7.06 1.07
C GLN A 49 3.41 7.28 0.20
N LEU A 50 3.79 6.28 -0.60
CA LEU A 50 4.91 6.38 -1.51
C LEU A 50 4.74 7.53 -2.50
N ARG A 51 3.57 7.66 -3.14
CA ARG A 51 3.30 8.77 -4.05
C ARG A 51 3.37 10.13 -3.36
N SER A 52 2.89 10.22 -2.12
CA SER A 52 2.97 11.47 -1.34
C SER A 52 4.42 11.86 -1.04
N LEU A 53 5.25 10.89 -0.64
CA LEU A 53 6.67 11.12 -0.41
C LEU A 53 7.40 11.52 -1.70
N GLN A 54 7.14 10.80 -2.79
CA GLN A 54 7.70 11.11 -4.10
C GLN A 54 7.32 12.52 -4.55
N GLY A 55 6.05 12.91 -4.40
CA GLY A 55 5.60 14.26 -4.72
C GLY A 55 6.27 15.35 -3.88
N PHE A 56 6.40 15.12 -2.57
CA PHE A 56 7.09 16.04 -1.66
C PHE A 56 8.57 16.22 -2.07
N TRP A 57 9.29 15.13 -2.30
CA TRP A 57 10.71 15.16 -2.66
C TRP A 57 10.95 15.73 -4.06
N ALA A 58 10.09 15.43 -5.03
CA ALA A 58 10.14 16.07 -6.35
C ALA A 58 9.97 17.59 -6.24
N ALA A 59 9.01 18.05 -5.44
CA ALA A 59 8.81 19.48 -5.19
C ALA A 59 10.00 20.13 -4.46
N GLN A 60 10.71 19.39 -3.61
CA GLN A 60 11.96 19.86 -2.98
C GLN A 60 13.10 19.94 -4.01
N ALA A 61 13.29 18.91 -4.83
CA ALA A 61 14.31 18.87 -5.88
C ALA A 61 14.14 20.03 -6.86
N TYR A 62 12.91 20.29 -7.32
CA TYR A 62 12.61 21.44 -8.18
C TYR A 62 12.97 22.78 -7.54
N ARG A 63 12.76 22.94 -6.23
CA ARG A 63 13.15 24.15 -5.49
C ARG A 63 14.67 24.31 -5.37
N LEU A 64 15.40 23.20 -5.36
CA LEU A 64 16.87 23.18 -5.37
C LEU A 64 17.46 23.26 -6.79
N GLY A 65 16.62 23.42 -7.82
CA GLY A 65 17.06 23.48 -9.21
C GLY A 65 17.39 22.12 -9.85
N VAL A 66 17.18 21.01 -9.13
CA VAL A 66 17.39 19.64 -9.62
C VAL A 66 16.16 19.20 -10.40
N ARG A 67 16.32 18.99 -11.71
CA ARG A 67 15.25 18.61 -12.66
C ARG A 67 15.53 17.31 -13.39
N THR A 68 16.79 16.90 -13.45
CA THR A 68 17.26 15.71 -14.14
C THR A 68 17.99 14.77 -13.18
N GLU A 69 18.09 13.50 -13.57
CA GLU A 69 18.84 12.50 -12.82
C GLU A 69 20.33 12.86 -12.72
N ALA A 70 20.91 13.43 -13.79
CA ALA A 70 22.30 13.90 -13.79
C ALA A 70 22.55 15.06 -12.80
N GLU A 71 21.61 16.00 -12.69
CA GLU A 71 21.71 17.08 -11.69
C GLU A 71 21.55 16.56 -10.27
N LEU A 72 20.71 15.54 -10.06
CA LEU A 72 20.57 14.89 -8.76
C LEU A 72 21.86 14.15 -8.38
N GLU A 73 22.43 13.39 -9.31
CA GLU A 73 23.68 12.65 -9.06
C GLU A 73 24.82 13.61 -8.71
N ARG A 74 24.97 14.71 -9.48
CA ARG A 74 25.95 15.76 -9.16
C ARG A 74 25.74 16.33 -7.76
N TYR A 75 24.49 16.62 -7.39
CA TYR A 75 24.17 17.14 -6.05
C TYR A 75 24.51 16.14 -4.93
N LEU A 76 24.30 14.84 -5.17
CA LEU A 76 24.63 13.78 -4.22
C LEU A 76 26.15 13.52 -4.11
N GLU A 77 26.89 13.69 -5.21
CA GLU A 77 28.36 13.62 -5.21
C GLU A 77 28.96 14.82 -4.46
N GLU A 78 28.42 16.02 -4.67
CA GLU A 78 28.81 17.25 -3.96
C GLU A 78 28.53 17.17 -2.45
N ASP A 79 27.41 16.55 -2.02
CA ASP A 79 27.06 16.39 -0.59
C ASP A 79 27.85 15.28 0.13
N ARG A 80 28.39 14.30 -0.61
CA ARG A 80 29.18 13.17 -0.06
C ARG A 80 30.67 13.47 0.06
N GLY A 81 31.17 14.54 -0.57
CA GLY A 81 32.57 15.00 -0.51
C GLY A 81 32.84 15.93 0.67
#